data_AF-A0A8T4UXL7-F1
#
_entry.id   AF-A0A8T4UXL7-F1
#
_cell.length_a   1.000
_cell.length_b   1.000
_cell.length_c   1.000
_cell.angle_alpha   90.00
_cell.angle_beta   90.00
_cell.angle_gamma   90.00
#
_symmetry.space_group_name_H-M   'P 1'
#
loop_
_entity.id
_entity.type
_entity.pdbx_description
1 polymer ?
#
loop_
_entity_poly.entity_id
_entity_poly.type
_entity_poly.pdbx_seq_one_letter_code
_entity_poly.pdbx_strand_id
1 'polypeptide(L)'
;MHNTVQQLKILLAEDSSLQENCVWCQEAMLPIGTRTKYNAVVIFRIGDSIDNGWFATLSPQTGGDPQRDFTVQLMTFGHFSHFAQLAGNPKLAKNYGLAFGKLNAAMTMIMAEEQPEFKAVSPTRETGAAVAAYGKCTTWQEKKEHLHLKLFPFRGDLGQPSIVDSTFGKKQIHYDHLTKEEFVKMKPIRKVLLPEKRLVYLAGKIVSLLCQETGKE
;
A
#
# COMPACT_ATOMS: atom_id res chain seq x y z
N MET A 1 -18.24 23.43 17.58
CA MET A 1 -18.34 21.99 17.91
C MET A 1 -19.47 21.27 17.18
N HIS A 2 -20.72 21.77 17.15
CA HIS A 2 -21.84 21.10 16.46
C HIS A 2 -21.62 20.82 14.96
N ASN A 3 -20.92 21.70 14.25
CA ASN A 3 -20.63 21.50 12.81
C ASN A 3 -19.67 20.33 12.55
N THR A 4 -18.61 20.17 13.36
CA THR A 4 -17.58 19.13 13.15
C THR A 4 -18.12 17.71 13.26
N VAL A 5 -18.98 17.46 14.26
CA VAL A 5 -19.62 16.14 14.44
C VAL A 5 -20.55 15.82 13.27
N GLN A 6 -21.25 16.83 12.75
CA GLN A 6 -22.14 16.65 11.60
C GLN A 6 -21.35 16.34 10.32
N GLN A 7 -20.21 17.02 10.08
CA GLN A 7 -19.35 16.71 8.94
C GLN A 7 -18.80 15.29 9.00
N LEU A 8 -18.41 14.81 10.17
CA LEU A 8 -17.98 13.42 10.35
C LEU A 8 -19.12 12.44 10.06
N LYS A 9 -20.34 12.70 10.54
CA LYS A 9 -21.50 11.85 10.24
C LYS A 9 -21.78 11.76 8.74
N ILE A 10 -21.64 12.87 8.00
CA ILE A 10 -21.78 12.88 6.53
C ILE A 10 -20.73 11.98 5.89
N LEU A 11 -19.46 12.10 6.29
CA LEU A 11 -18.38 11.26 5.78
C LEU A 11 -18.59 9.76 6.09
N LEU A 12 -19.04 9.44 7.31
CA LEU A 12 -19.31 8.05 7.71
C LEU A 12 -20.49 7.44 6.97
N ALA A 13 -21.44 8.25 6.51
CA ALA A 13 -22.63 7.84 5.76
C ALA A 13 -22.43 7.88 4.24
N GLU A 14 -21.23 8.23 3.76
CA GLU A 14 -20.92 8.29 2.34
C GLU A 14 -21.03 6.89 1.70
N ASP A 15 -21.56 6.84 0.48
CA ASP A 15 -21.74 5.62 -0.29
C ASP A 15 -20.43 4.84 -0.45
N SER A 16 -20.45 3.57 -0.04
CA SER A 16 -19.35 2.62 -0.14
C SER A 16 -19.64 1.49 -1.15
N SER A 17 -20.74 1.59 -1.89
CA SER A 17 -21.12 0.62 -2.92
C SER A 17 -20.08 0.56 -4.05
N LEU A 18 -20.09 -0.55 -4.79
CA LEU A 18 -19.20 -0.74 -5.93
C LEU A 18 -19.51 0.28 -7.03
N GLN A 19 -18.47 0.94 -7.52
CA GLN A 19 -18.59 1.91 -8.60
C GLN A 19 -18.20 1.25 -9.92
N GLU A 20 -19.07 1.30 -10.94
CA GLU A 20 -18.85 0.63 -12.23
C GLU A 20 -17.56 1.09 -12.92
N ASN A 21 -17.21 2.37 -12.78
CA ASN A 21 -16.05 2.99 -13.42
C ASN A 21 -14.76 2.91 -12.57
N CYS A 22 -14.80 2.24 -11.41
CA CYS A 22 -13.63 2.06 -10.56
C CYS A 22 -12.95 0.72 -10.87
N VAL A 23 -11.72 0.78 -11.39
CA VAL A 23 -10.92 -0.43 -11.72
C VAL A 23 -10.75 -1.34 -10.51
N TRP A 24 -10.58 -0.78 -9.31
CA TRP A 24 -10.41 -1.56 -8.09
C TRP A 24 -11.72 -2.19 -7.59
N CYS A 25 -12.87 -1.56 -7.82
CA CYS A 25 -14.17 -2.21 -7.59
C CYS A 25 -14.37 -3.42 -8.50
N GLN A 26 -13.94 -3.32 -9.77
CA GLN A 26 -13.98 -4.45 -10.71
C GLN A 26 -13.03 -5.58 -10.30
N GLU A 27 -11.87 -5.25 -9.72
CA GLU A 27 -10.89 -6.23 -9.24
C GLU A 27 -11.28 -6.86 -7.90
N ALA A 28 -12.15 -6.20 -7.11
CA ALA A 28 -12.50 -6.60 -5.75
C ALA A 28 -13.07 -8.01 -5.64
N MET A 29 -13.61 -8.60 -6.71
CA MET A 29 -14.19 -9.96 -6.71
C MET A 29 -13.33 -11.01 -7.42
N LEU A 30 -12.16 -10.62 -7.93
CA LEU A 30 -11.27 -11.55 -8.61
C LEU A 30 -10.64 -12.54 -7.60
N PRO A 31 -10.53 -13.85 -7.95
CA PRO A 31 -9.93 -14.83 -7.05
C PRO A 31 -8.42 -14.63 -6.92
N ILE A 32 -7.85 -15.10 -5.81
CA ILE A 32 -6.39 -15.11 -5.57
C ILE A 32 -5.69 -15.84 -6.73
N GLY A 33 -4.56 -15.31 -7.18
CA GLY A 33 -3.80 -15.76 -8.34
C GLY A 33 -4.22 -15.13 -9.66
N THR A 34 -5.37 -14.46 -9.71
CA THR A 34 -5.87 -13.85 -10.96
C THR A 34 -5.08 -12.60 -11.32
N ARG A 35 -4.78 -12.44 -12.61
CA ARG A 35 -4.23 -11.21 -13.18
C ARG A 35 -5.33 -10.21 -13.50
N THR A 36 -5.10 -8.95 -13.15
CA THR A 36 -6.00 -7.85 -13.47
C THR A 36 -5.70 -7.28 -14.86
N LYS A 37 -6.55 -6.38 -15.37
CA LYS A 37 -6.30 -5.66 -16.64
C LYS A 37 -5.00 -4.85 -16.62
N TYR A 38 -4.58 -4.38 -15.44
CA TYR A 38 -3.31 -3.69 -15.24
C TYR A 38 -2.11 -4.66 -15.16
N ASN A 39 -2.33 -5.98 -15.29
CA ASN A 39 -1.34 -7.03 -15.09
C ASN A 39 -0.85 -7.18 -13.63
N ALA A 40 -1.57 -6.61 -12.66
CA ALA A 40 -1.35 -6.90 -11.25
C ALA A 40 -1.89 -8.31 -10.91
N VAL A 41 -1.37 -8.95 -9.85
CA VAL A 41 -1.84 -10.27 -9.41
C VAL A 41 -2.56 -10.16 -8.07
N VAL A 42 -3.77 -10.68 -7.95
CA VAL A 42 -4.47 -10.77 -6.64
C VAL A 42 -3.72 -11.78 -5.77
N ILE A 43 -3.21 -11.35 -4.62
CA ILE A 43 -2.34 -12.16 -3.74
C ILE A 43 -2.93 -12.43 -2.37
N PHE A 44 -3.99 -11.72 -2.00
CA PHE A 44 -4.60 -11.84 -0.68
C PHE A 44 -6.06 -11.41 -0.70
N ARG A 45 -6.89 -12.06 0.11
CA ARG A 45 -8.27 -11.69 0.38
C ARG A 45 -8.61 -12.03 1.83
N ILE A 46 -9.43 -11.21 2.47
CA ILE A 46 -10.05 -11.47 3.78
C ILE A 46 -11.44 -10.84 3.79
N GLY A 47 -12.39 -11.49 4.46
CA GLY A 47 -13.80 -11.10 4.42
C GLY A 47 -14.53 -11.65 3.20
N ASP A 48 -15.85 -11.56 3.25
CA ASP A 48 -16.79 -12.19 2.33
C ASP A 48 -17.81 -11.19 1.73
N SER A 49 -17.78 -9.93 2.16
CA SER A 49 -18.72 -8.90 1.68
C SER A 49 -18.07 -7.52 1.52
N ILE A 50 -18.79 -6.58 0.92
CA ILE A 50 -18.40 -5.17 0.80
C ILE A 50 -18.09 -4.56 2.18
N ASP A 51 -18.86 -4.96 3.19
CA ASP A 51 -18.80 -4.39 4.54
C ASP A 51 -17.65 -4.94 5.40
N ASN A 52 -16.93 -5.96 4.96
CA ASN A 52 -15.81 -6.50 5.74
C ASN A 52 -14.60 -6.88 4.89
N GLY A 53 -14.72 -6.78 3.58
CA GLY A 53 -13.77 -7.33 2.63
C GLY A 53 -12.56 -6.44 2.38
N TRP A 54 -11.39 -7.05 2.36
CA TRP A 54 -10.15 -6.47 1.85
C TRP A 54 -9.46 -7.44 0.91
N PHE A 55 -8.83 -6.92 -0.13
CA PHE A 55 -7.96 -7.67 -1.01
C PHE A 55 -6.65 -6.94 -1.23
N ALA A 56 -5.62 -7.68 -1.63
CA ALA A 56 -4.38 -7.10 -2.06
C ALA A 56 -3.93 -7.59 -3.42
N THR A 57 -3.29 -6.70 -4.16
CA THR A 57 -2.66 -7.00 -5.44
C THR A 57 -1.16 -6.74 -5.40
N LEU A 58 -0.40 -7.59 -6.06
CA LEU A 58 1.00 -7.35 -6.39
C LEU A 58 1.05 -6.55 -7.70
N SER A 59 1.58 -5.33 -7.63
CA SER A 59 1.78 -4.48 -8.80
C SER A 59 2.82 -5.10 -9.74
N PRO A 60 2.63 -5.05 -11.08
CA PRO A 60 3.64 -5.45 -12.05
C PRO A 60 4.78 -4.43 -12.15
N GLN A 61 4.68 -3.30 -11.45
CA GLN A 61 5.68 -2.24 -11.42
C GLN A 61 6.11 -1.93 -9.98
N THR A 62 7.38 -1.60 -9.82
CA THR A 62 7.95 -1.05 -8.58
C THR A 62 8.60 0.30 -8.84
N GLY A 63 8.68 1.16 -7.83
CA GLY A 63 9.44 2.41 -7.92
C GLY A 63 10.94 2.25 -7.57
N GLY A 64 11.35 1.05 -7.14
CA GLY A 64 12.73 0.74 -6.74
C GLY A 64 13.46 -0.11 -7.77
N ASP A 65 14.39 -0.94 -7.31
CA ASP A 65 15.10 -1.91 -8.16
C ASP A 65 14.15 -3.06 -8.54
N PRO A 66 13.78 -3.27 -9.82
CA PRO A 66 12.86 -4.33 -10.23
C PRO A 66 13.37 -5.74 -9.96
N GLN A 67 14.66 -5.94 -9.65
CA GLN A 67 15.22 -7.25 -9.27
C GLN A 67 15.12 -7.53 -7.76
N ARG A 68 14.84 -6.52 -6.94
CA ARG A 68 14.87 -6.62 -5.46
C ARG A 68 13.59 -6.13 -4.82
N ASP A 69 12.96 -5.12 -5.41
CA ASP A 69 11.81 -4.41 -4.88
C ASP A 69 10.52 -4.81 -5.58
N PHE A 70 9.40 -4.56 -4.91
CA PHE A 70 8.06 -4.83 -5.41
C PHE A 70 7.06 -3.96 -4.65
N THR A 71 5.83 -3.86 -5.14
CA THR A 71 4.80 -3.02 -4.52
C THR A 71 3.51 -3.80 -4.38
N VAL A 72 2.97 -3.82 -3.18
CA VAL A 72 1.66 -4.39 -2.88
C VAL A 72 0.66 -3.27 -2.68
N GLN A 73 -0.56 -3.43 -3.20
CA GLN A 73 -1.67 -2.52 -2.95
C GLN A 73 -2.74 -3.26 -2.15
N LEU A 74 -3.15 -2.71 -1.01
CA LEU A 74 -4.22 -3.23 -0.15
C LEU A 74 -5.43 -2.31 -0.27
N MET A 75 -6.58 -2.86 -0.64
CA MET A 75 -7.82 -2.10 -0.87
C MET A 75 -9.04 -2.81 -0.26
N THR A 76 -10.07 -2.02 0.06
CA THR A 76 -11.38 -2.53 0.47
C THR A 76 -12.13 -3.15 -0.71
N PHE A 77 -13.07 -4.08 -0.46
CA PHE A 77 -13.97 -4.55 -1.52
C PHE A 77 -14.90 -3.43 -1.99
N GLY A 78 -15.51 -2.70 -1.05
CA GLY A 78 -16.32 -1.52 -1.33
C GLY A 78 -15.50 -0.29 -1.75
N HIS A 79 -16.16 0.67 -2.39
CA HIS A 79 -15.57 1.95 -2.78
C HIS A 79 -15.56 2.94 -1.61
N PHE A 80 -14.78 2.65 -0.58
CA PHE A 80 -14.54 3.62 0.48
C PHE A 80 -13.64 4.74 -0.06
N SER A 81 -13.84 5.99 0.35
CA SER A 81 -13.04 7.15 -0.09
C SER A 81 -12.07 7.64 0.99
N HIS A 82 -12.31 7.25 2.25
CA HIS A 82 -11.58 7.77 3.40
C HIS A 82 -11.44 6.78 4.56
N PHE A 83 -10.28 6.77 5.23
CA PHE A 83 -10.02 5.89 6.39
C PHE A 83 -10.99 6.08 7.55
N ALA A 84 -11.48 7.30 7.76
CA ALA A 84 -12.45 7.58 8.83
C ALA A 84 -13.71 6.71 8.71
N GLN A 85 -14.12 6.29 7.50
CA GLN A 85 -15.28 5.42 7.29
C GLN A 85 -15.11 4.05 7.98
N LEU A 86 -13.87 3.57 8.18
CA LEU A 86 -13.61 2.33 8.90
C LEU A 86 -14.05 2.41 10.38
N ALA A 87 -14.08 3.61 10.98
CA ALA A 87 -14.53 3.78 12.36
C ALA A 87 -16.00 3.40 12.55
N GLY A 88 -16.82 3.56 11.50
CA GLY A 88 -18.21 3.10 11.49
C GLY A 88 -18.37 1.60 11.24
N ASN A 89 -17.28 0.89 10.91
CA ASN A 89 -17.32 -0.52 10.52
C ASN A 89 -16.21 -1.35 11.22
N PRO A 90 -16.48 -1.86 12.44
CA PRO A 90 -15.49 -2.57 13.23
C PRO A 90 -14.92 -3.83 12.57
N LYS A 91 -15.72 -4.57 11.79
CA LYS A 91 -15.25 -5.77 11.08
C LYS A 91 -14.30 -5.40 9.96
N LEU A 92 -14.63 -4.39 9.16
CA LEU A 92 -13.75 -3.86 8.12
C LEU A 92 -12.43 -3.35 8.72
N ALA A 93 -12.49 -2.62 9.84
CA ALA A 93 -11.30 -2.11 10.54
C ALA A 93 -10.42 -3.25 11.11
N LYS A 94 -11.04 -4.29 11.68
CA LYS A 94 -10.32 -5.49 12.14
C LYS A 94 -9.61 -6.17 10.98
N ASN A 95 -10.33 -6.41 9.87
CA ASN A 95 -9.77 -7.07 8.70
C ASN A 95 -8.67 -6.24 8.03
N TYR A 96 -8.76 -4.91 8.06
CA TYR A 96 -7.67 -4.02 7.66
C TYR A 96 -6.39 -4.30 8.46
N GLY A 97 -6.47 -4.31 9.79
CA GLY A 97 -5.31 -4.54 10.65
C GLY A 97 -4.68 -5.92 10.43
N LEU A 98 -5.51 -6.96 10.29
CA LEU A 98 -5.06 -8.32 9.99
C LEU A 98 -4.38 -8.41 8.62
N ALA A 99 -5.02 -7.85 7.58
CA ALA A 99 -4.47 -7.82 6.22
C ALA A 99 -3.13 -7.08 6.18
N PHE A 100 -3.08 -5.89 6.80
CA PHE A 100 -1.89 -5.07 6.86
C PHE A 100 -0.73 -5.79 7.56
N GLY A 101 -0.99 -6.40 8.72
CA GLY A 101 0.01 -7.16 9.47
C GLY A 101 0.56 -8.35 8.67
N LYS A 102 -0.33 -9.17 8.10
CA LYS A 102 0.06 -10.35 7.31
C LYS A 102 0.86 -9.99 6.07
N LEU A 103 0.46 -8.96 5.34
CA LEU A 103 1.20 -8.49 4.16
C LEU A 103 2.58 -7.95 4.54
N ASN A 104 2.68 -7.16 5.61
CA ASN A 104 3.99 -6.68 6.08
C ASN A 104 4.90 -7.83 6.50
N ALA A 105 4.38 -8.82 7.23
CA ALA A 105 5.14 -10.01 7.60
C ALA A 105 5.66 -10.75 6.36
N ALA A 106 4.79 -11.06 5.39
CA ALA A 106 5.17 -11.73 4.15
C ALA A 106 6.22 -10.93 3.35
N MET A 107 6.04 -9.61 3.21
CA MET A 107 7.01 -8.75 2.53
C MET A 107 8.37 -8.76 3.23
N THR A 108 8.37 -8.65 4.56
CA THR A 108 9.59 -8.64 5.38
C THR A 108 10.35 -9.96 5.25
N MET A 109 9.64 -11.09 5.29
CA MET A 109 10.24 -12.42 5.10
C MET A 109 10.89 -12.56 3.72
N ILE A 110 10.20 -12.17 2.65
CA ILE A 110 10.74 -12.21 1.29
C ILE A 110 11.98 -11.33 1.18
N MET A 111 11.92 -10.11 1.73
CA MET A 111 13.07 -9.19 1.70
C MET A 111 14.28 -9.74 2.43
N ALA A 112 14.09 -10.40 3.59
CA ALA A 112 15.18 -11.01 4.36
C ALA A 112 15.72 -12.30 3.70
N GLU A 113 14.86 -13.08 3.01
CA GLU A 113 15.26 -14.29 2.30
C GLU A 113 16.05 -13.98 1.02
N GLU A 114 15.63 -12.98 0.24
CA GLU A 114 16.26 -12.65 -1.03
C GLU A 114 17.58 -11.87 -0.88
N GLN A 115 17.80 -11.24 0.28
CA GLN A 115 18.95 -10.37 0.53
C GLN A 115 19.56 -10.74 1.89
N PRO A 116 20.62 -11.58 1.92
CA PRO A 116 21.25 -12.05 3.15
C PRO A 116 21.76 -10.94 4.06
N GLU A 117 22.06 -9.76 3.50
CA GLU A 117 22.41 -8.57 4.25
C GLU A 117 21.24 -8.01 5.08
N PHE A 118 20.00 -8.36 4.73
CA PHE A 118 18.80 -7.85 5.39
C PHE A 118 18.31 -8.74 6.49
N LYS A 119 17.98 -8.09 7.61
CA LYS A 119 17.49 -8.72 8.82
C LYS A 119 16.12 -8.14 9.15
N ALA A 120 15.22 -9.01 9.61
CA ALA A 120 13.92 -8.58 10.14
C ALA A 120 14.09 -7.63 11.33
N VAL A 121 15.12 -7.85 12.15
CA VAL A 121 15.55 -6.95 13.22
C VAL A 121 16.99 -6.55 12.95
N SER A 122 17.22 -5.25 12.75
CA SER A 122 18.50 -4.71 12.31
C SER A 122 18.92 -3.52 13.19
N PRO A 123 20.22 -3.39 13.53
CA PRO A 123 20.72 -2.23 14.27
C PRO A 123 20.83 -0.97 13.40
N THR A 124 20.85 -1.12 12.07
CA THR A 124 20.95 0.00 11.13
C THR A 124 19.81 -0.02 10.13
N ARG A 125 19.56 1.14 9.51
CA ARG A 125 18.54 1.28 8.47
C ARG A 125 18.93 0.54 7.20
N GLU A 126 20.22 0.47 6.91
CA GLU A 126 20.78 -0.10 5.68
C GLU A 126 20.62 -1.62 5.62
N THR A 127 20.63 -2.29 6.77
CA THR A 127 20.47 -3.75 6.88
C THR A 127 19.07 -4.17 7.35
N GLY A 128 18.14 -3.23 7.50
CA GLY A 128 16.78 -3.50 7.97
C GLY A 128 15.81 -3.81 6.83
N ALA A 129 15.00 -4.86 7.00
CA ALA A 129 13.87 -5.12 6.12
C ALA A 129 12.71 -4.14 6.41
N ALA A 130 12.85 -2.90 5.94
CA ALA A 130 11.86 -1.84 6.17
C ALA A 130 10.79 -1.79 5.06
N VAL A 131 9.51 -1.74 5.45
CA VAL A 131 8.37 -1.54 4.55
C VAL A 131 7.75 -0.18 4.85
N ALA A 132 7.57 0.65 3.83
CA ALA A 132 6.79 1.87 3.92
C ALA A 132 5.34 1.59 3.53
N ALA A 133 4.43 2.24 4.24
CA ALA A 133 3.01 2.26 3.92
C ALA A 133 2.59 3.67 3.54
N TYR A 134 1.92 3.80 2.39
CA TYR A 134 1.43 5.06 1.88
C TYR A 134 -0.04 4.93 1.48
N GLY A 135 -0.92 5.52 2.29
CA GLY A 135 -2.36 5.56 2.07
C GLY A 135 -2.77 6.86 1.37
N LYS A 136 -3.76 6.77 0.48
CA LYS A 136 -4.42 7.93 -0.12
C LYS A 136 -5.90 7.92 0.22
N CYS A 137 -6.41 9.07 0.60
CA CYS A 137 -7.82 9.34 0.82
C CYS A 137 -8.16 10.69 0.20
N THR A 138 -9.31 10.76 -0.46
CA THR A 138 -9.77 11.99 -1.12
C THR A 138 -11.25 12.13 -0.86
N THR A 139 -11.67 13.28 -0.36
CA THR A 139 -13.08 13.59 -0.05
C THR A 139 -13.71 14.56 -1.07
N TRP A 140 -13.00 14.87 -2.16
CA TRP A 140 -13.47 15.81 -3.18
C TRP A 140 -14.48 15.11 -4.10
N GLN A 141 -15.65 15.73 -4.30
CA GLN A 141 -16.77 15.13 -5.04
C GLN A 141 -16.40 14.73 -6.47
N GLU A 142 -15.59 15.55 -7.14
CA GLU A 142 -15.13 15.38 -8.52
C GLU A 142 -14.04 14.30 -8.69
N LYS A 143 -13.41 13.86 -7.58
CA LYS A 143 -12.39 12.82 -7.61
C LYS A 143 -12.38 12.01 -6.31
N LYS A 144 -13.31 11.06 -6.20
CA LYS A 144 -13.33 10.08 -5.12
C LYS A 144 -12.48 8.86 -5.48
N GLU A 145 -11.22 8.89 -5.09
CA GLU A 145 -10.34 7.72 -5.20
C GLU A 145 -10.82 6.62 -4.24
N HIS A 146 -10.80 5.38 -4.71
CA HIS A 146 -11.05 4.22 -3.85
C HIS A 146 -9.87 4.04 -2.89
N LEU A 147 -10.20 3.92 -1.62
CA LEU A 147 -9.31 3.76 -0.49
C LEU A 147 -8.32 2.62 -0.74
N HIS A 148 -7.04 2.96 -0.75
CA HIS A 148 -5.97 2.00 -0.92
C HIS A 148 -4.73 2.40 -0.14
N LEU A 149 -3.96 1.40 0.24
CA LEU A 149 -2.60 1.55 0.77
C LEU A 149 -1.61 0.90 -0.17
N LYS A 150 -0.50 1.59 -0.39
CA LYS A 150 0.67 1.03 -1.07
C LYS A 150 1.69 0.61 -0.02
N LEU A 151 2.11 -0.63 -0.09
CA LEU A 151 3.19 -1.19 0.70
C LEU A 151 4.37 -1.44 -0.24
N PHE A 152 5.55 -0.95 0.12
CA PHE A 152 6.76 -1.13 -0.69
C PHE A 152 8.01 -1.13 0.20
N PRO A 153 9.09 -1.82 -0.21
CA PRO A 153 10.37 -1.74 0.47
C PRO A 153 10.85 -0.28 0.58
N PHE A 154 11.12 0.18 1.81
CA PHE A 154 11.57 1.54 2.09
C PHE A 154 13.09 1.64 2.12
N ARG A 155 13.71 1.61 0.95
CA ARG A 155 15.17 1.55 0.79
C ARG A 155 15.65 2.16 -0.52
N GLY A 156 16.96 2.37 -0.65
CA GLY A 156 17.58 2.96 -1.84
C GLY A 156 16.92 4.28 -2.23
N ASP A 157 16.55 4.40 -3.50
CA ASP A 157 15.84 5.57 -4.04
C ASP A 157 14.41 5.75 -3.48
N LEU A 158 13.76 4.68 -3.03
CA LEU A 158 12.44 4.75 -2.37
C LEU A 158 12.54 5.20 -0.91
N GLY A 159 13.72 5.08 -0.31
CA GLY A 159 14.03 5.55 1.04
C GLY A 159 14.41 7.03 1.09
N GLN A 160 14.16 7.81 0.04
CA GLN A 160 14.62 9.20 0.01
C GLN A 160 13.90 10.08 1.04
N PRO A 161 14.61 11.08 1.63
CA PRO A 161 14.02 12.04 2.55
C PRO A 161 12.90 12.85 1.87
N SER A 162 11.74 12.99 2.50
CA SER A 162 10.74 14.00 2.13
C SER A 162 11.05 15.36 2.78
N ILE A 163 10.56 16.45 2.19
CA ILE A 163 10.71 17.82 2.75
C ILE A 163 10.10 17.93 4.13
N VAL A 164 9.03 17.17 4.39
CA VAL A 164 8.32 17.11 5.68
C VAL A 164 8.91 16.10 6.66
N ASP A 165 9.84 15.24 6.22
CA ASP A 165 10.44 14.23 7.10
C ASP A 165 11.52 14.88 7.97
N SER A 166 11.20 15.20 9.23
CA SER A 166 12.09 15.89 10.16
C SER A 166 13.29 15.05 10.63
N THR A 167 13.39 13.79 10.24
CA THR A 167 14.34 12.80 10.77
C THR A 167 15.56 12.53 9.88
N PHE A 168 15.75 13.28 8.78
CA PHE A 168 16.85 13.05 7.85
C PHE A 168 17.89 14.17 7.87
N GLY A 169 19.14 13.83 8.20
CA GLY A 169 20.24 14.79 8.36
C GLY A 169 20.85 15.38 7.07
N LYS A 170 20.40 14.99 5.87
CA LYS A 170 20.93 15.49 4.58
C LYS A 170 19.82 15.82 3.58
N LYS A 171 19.12 16.94 3.78
CA LYS A 171 18.27 17.54 2.75
C LYS A 171 19.09 18.57 1.99
N GLN A 172 19.26 18.40 0.68
CA GLN A 172 19.84 19.45 -0.15
C GLN A 172 18.75 20.47 -0.46
N ILE A 173 18.80 21.60 0.24
CA ILE A 173 17.96 22.76 -0.02
C ILE A 173 18.58 23.52 -1.21
N HIS A 174 17.80 23.67 -2.26
CA HIS A 174 18.08 24.52 -3.40
C HIS A 174 17.30 25.82 -3.22
N TYR A 175 18.03 26.93 -3.20
CA TYR A 175 17.44 28.25 -3.10
C TYR A 175 17.21 28.83 -4.50
N ASP A 176 15.96 29.16 -4.83
CA ASP A 176 15.65 29.90 -6.04
C ASP A 176 15.89 31.40 -5.80
N HIS A 177 16.93 31.94 -6.43
CA HIS A 177 17.28 33.34 -6.27
C HIS A 177 16.27 34.32 -6.87
N LEU A 178 15.39 33.87 -7.78
CA LEU A 178 14.35 34.69 -8.42
C LEU A 178 13.10 34.78 -7.55
N THR A 179 12.57 33.65 -7.09
CA THR A 179 11.35 33.62 -6.26
C THR A 179 11.63 33.79 -4.77
N LYS A 180 12.90 33.67 -4.35
CA LYS A 180 13.34 33.61 -2.94
C LYS A 180 12.80 32.39 -2.19
N GLU A 181 12.35 31.36 -2.91
CA GLU A 181 11.80 30.14 -2.33
C GLU A 181 12.86 29.04 -2.16
N GLU A 182 12.62 28.16 -1.20
CA GLU A 182 13.47 26.99 -0.94
C GLU A 182 12.81 25.71 -1.46
N PHE A 183 13.55 24.98 -2.27
CA PHE A 183 13.14 23.70 -2.85
C PHE A 183 14.03 22.59 -2.33
N VAL A 184 13.49 21.42 -2.06
CA VAL A 184 14.32 20.23 -1.83
C VAL A 184 14.56 19.55 -3.17
N LYS A 185 15.84 19.39 -3.54
CA LYS A 185 16.19 18.65 -4.75
C LYS A 185 16.05 17.15 -4.47
N MET A 186 15.09 16.52 -5.14
CA MET A 186 14.84 15.07 -5.04
C MET A 186 14.97 14.41 -6.41
N LYS A 187 15.49 13.18 -6.44
CA LYS A 187 15.52 12.38 -7.67
C LYS A 187 14.11 11.83 -7.91
N PRO A 188 13.53 11.97 -9.11
CA PRO A 188 12.21 11.44 -9.37
C PRO A 188 12.22 9.91 -9.29
N ILE A 189 11.28 9.34 -8.55
CA ILE A 189 11.03 7.90 -8.52
C ILE A 189 10.29 7.52 -9.81
N ARG A 190 10.89 6.65 -10.63
CA ARG A 190 10.27 6.11 -11.84
C ARG A 190 9.76 4.69 -11.57
N LYS A 191 8.55 4.39 -12.03
CA LYS A 191 8.01 3.04 -11.97
C LYS A 191 8.62 2.19 -13.08
N VAL A 192 9.16 1.04 -12.74
CA VAL A 192 9.78 0.08 -13.65
C VAL A 192 9.04 -1.25 -13.56
N LEU A 193 8.84 -1.92 -14.70
CA LEU A 193 8.21 -3.24 -14.76
C LEU A 193 9.09 -4.30 -14.08
N LEU A 194 8.45 -5.17 -13.31
CA LEU A 194 9.07 -6.39 -12.82
C LEU A 194 9.26 -7.38 -13.98
N PRO A 195 10.39 -8.11 -14.03
CA PRO A 195 10.51 -9.24 -14.93
C PRO A 195 9.40 -10.25 -14.69
N GLU A 196 8.81 -10.79 -15.74
CA GLU A 196 7.66 -11.69 -15.66
C GLU A 196 7.91 -12.90 -14.72
N LYS A 197 9.09 -13.52 -14.81
CA LYS A 197 9.49 -14.61 -13.89
C LYS A 197 9.48 -14.19 -12.42
N ARG A 198 9.88 -12.94 -12.14
CA ARG A 198 9.91 -12.39 -10.79
C ARG A 198 8.49 -12.06 -10.29
N LEU A 199 7.63 -11.51 -11.14
CA LEU A 199 6.23 -11.27 -10.80
C LEU A 199 5.52 -12.57 -10.40
N VAL A 200 5.69 -13.62 -11.19
CA VAL A 200 5.12 -14.96 -10.91
C VAL A 200 5.69 -15.54 -9.61
N TYR A 201 7.01 -15.50 -9.44
CA TYR A 201 7.67 -15.98 -8.22
C TYR A 201 7.15 -15.25 -6.96
N LEU A 202 7.15 -13.92 -6.98
CA LEU A 202 6.70 -13.11 -5.85
C LEU A 202 5.23 -13.37 -5.53
N ALA A 203 4.36 -13.44 -6.54
CA ALA A 203 2.94 -13.74 -6.33
C ALA A 203 2.76 -15.11 -5.64
N GLY A 204 3.41 -16.16 -6.14
CA GLY A 204 3.34 -17.49 -5.56
C GLY A 204 3.89 -17.55 -4.13
N LYS A 205 5.04 -16.91 -3.88
CA LYS A 205 5.68 -16.87 -2.55
C LYS A 205 4.82 -16.13 -1.53
N ILE A 206 4.25 -14.98 -1.90
CA ILE A 206 3.36 -14.22 -1.02
C ILE A 206 2.11 -15.05 -0.67
N VAL A 207 1.45 -15.64 -1.67
CA VAL A 207 0.27 -16.50 -1.43
C VAL A 207 0.62 -17.65 -0.50
N SER A 208 1.75 -18.34 -0.73
CA SER A 208 2.20 -19.43 0.14
C SER A 208 2.40 -18.98 1.58
N LEU A 209 3.05 -17.84 1.82
CA LEU A 209 3.30 -17.32 3.17
C LEU A 209 1.99 -16.96 3.88
N LEU A 210 1.03 -16.38 3.16
CA LEU A 210 -0.25 -15.96 3.72
C LEU A 210 -1.19 -17.13 4.04
N CYS A 211 -1.04 -18.26 3.34
CA CYS A 211 -1.80 -19.50 3.59
C CYS A 211 -1.21 -20.36 4.72
N GLN A 212 0.09 -20.28 5.01
CA GLN A 212 0.72 -21.10 6.06
C GLN A 212 0.31 -20.66 7.49
N GLU A 213 -0.09 -19.41 7.68
CA GLU A 213 -0.51 -18.89 8.99
C GLU A 213 -1.94 -19.24 9.40
N THR A 214 -2.75 -19.88 8.53
CA THR A 214 -4.10 -20.36 8.90
C THR A 214 -4.10 -21.76 9.54
N GLY A 215 -2.93 -22.35 9.78
CA GLY A 215 -2.77 -23.71 10.34
C GLY A 215 -2.44 -23.78 11.84
N LYS A 216 -2.54 -22.67 12.58
CA LYS A 216 -2.40 -22.64 14.04
C LYS A 216 -3.60 -21.93 14.67
N GLU A 217 -4.70 -22.67 14.78
CA GLU A 217 -5.75 -22.40 15.77
C GLU A 217 -5.57 -23.35 16.95
#